data_AF-A0ABD0W4R9-F1
#
_entry.id   AF-A0ABD0W4R9-F1
#
_cell.length_a   1.000
_cell.length_b   1.000
_cell.length_c   1.000
_cell.angle_alpha   90.00
_cell.angle_beta   90.00
_cell.angle_gamma   90.00
#
_symmetry.space_group_name_H-M   'P 1'
#
loop_
_entity.id
_entity.type
_entity.pdbx_description
1 polymer ?
#
loop_
_entity_poly.entity_id
_entity_poly.type
_entity_poly.pdbx_seq_one_letter_code
_entity_poly.pdbx_strand_id
1 'polypeptide(L)'
;MEAASPGMPPDTSPTTNTEEHSQPLQALLQKKAPQILTEYETTGILSGLSRKLLVKTCIGDLVEKCGFYPLSSEKLAVVKSIITTFPSLSVRVDGQGEGFEHYYDPVSHCGFLETKLRNLRRNLEQGQRRYRKRKVTNDITGPKKPDTTEDGHASSTNEWATLIKRLRPSAENLSAIKSGMEITYTCRRS
;
A
#
# COMPACT_ATOMS: atom_id res chain seq x y z
N MET A 1 52.80 -31.61 -40.28
CA MET A 1 51.42 -32.08 -40.54
C MET A 1 50.53 -31.28 -39.62
N GLU A 2 50.05 -30.17 -40.18
CA GLU A 2 49.18 -29.19 -39.55
C GLU A 2 47.74 -29.69 -39.70
N ALA A 3 47.02 -29.82 -38.59
CA ALA A 3 45.58 -30.08 -38.60
C ALA A 3 44.90 -28.83 -38.04
N ALA A 4 44.26 -28.11 -38.94
CA ALA A 4 43.52 -26.88 -38.70
C ALA A 4 42.02 -27.15 -38.46
N SER A 5 41.45 -26.27 -37.64
CA SER A 5 40.02 -25.86 -37.52
C SER A 5 39.03 -26.75 -36.75
N PRO A 6 37.89 -26.18 -36.27
CA PRO A 6 37.46 -24.77 -36.30
C PRO A 6 36.99 -24.18 -34.95
N GLY A 7 36.98 -22.84 -34.90
CA GLY A 7 36.52 -22.05 -33.77
C GLY A 7 35.01 -22.14 -33.50
N MET A 8 34.66 -22.02 -32.21
CA MET A 8 33.31 -21.73 -31.73
C MET A 8 33.19 -20.23 -31.40
N PRO A 9 32.02 -19.61 -31.65
CA PRO A 9 31.79 -18.17 -31.52
C PRO A 9 31.64 -17.72 -30.05
N PRO A 10 31.85 -16.41 -29.78
CA PRO A 10 31.64 -15.82 -28.47
C PRO A 10 30.15 -15.68 -28.15
N ASP A 11 29.73 -16.19 -26.98
CA ASP A 11 28.39 -15.94 -26.45
C ASP A 11 28.18 -14.45 -26.21
N THR A 12 27.18 -13.94 -26.92
CA THR A 12 26.61 -12.61 -26.81
C THR A 12 25.94 -12.41 -25.45
N SER A 13 26.22 -11.25 -24.86
CA SER A 13 25.55 -10.59 -23.74
C SER A 13 24.02 -10.77 -23.63
N PRO A 14 23.45 -10.79 -22.42
CA PRO A 14 22.13 -10.23 -22.18
C PRO A 14 22.29 -8.76 -21.75
N THR A 15 22.22 -7.85 -22.73
CA THR A 15 21.92 -6.44 -22.48
C THR A 15 20.49 -6.38 -21.94
N THR A 16 20.34 -6.04 -20.66
CA THR A 16 19.03 -5.90 -20.03
C THR A 16 18.29 -4.71 -20.62
N ASN A 17 17.28 -5.02 -21.43
CA ASN A 17 16.26 -4.12 -21.95
C ASN A 17 15.79 -3.12 -20.88
N THR A 18 16.25 -1.87 -20.99
CA THR A 18 15.83 -0.75 -20.13
C THR A 18 14.76 0.12 -20.81
N GLU A 19 14.51 -0.09 -22.11
CA GLU A 19 13.63 0.76 -22.94
C GLU A 19 12.13 0.42 -22.89
N GLU A 20 11.72 -0.77 -22.46
CA GLU A 20 10.29 -1.15 -22.56
C GLU A 20 9.38 -0.52 -21.50
N HIS A 21 9.94 0.06 -20.43
CA HIS A 21 9.14 0.53 -19.30
C HIS A 21 8.66 1.98 -19.41
N SER A 22 9.27 2.84 -20.23
CA SER A 22 8.92 4.28 -20.29
C SER A 22 7.80 4.61 -21.28
N GLN A 23 7.75 3.92 -22.42
CA GLN A 23 6.77 4.18 -23.48
C GLN A 23 5.30 4.08 -23.04
N PRO A 24 4.90 3.13 -22.18
CA PRO A 24 3.52 3.03 -21.73
C PRO A 24 3.06 4.25 -20.90
N LEU A 25 3.94 4.84 -20.09
CA LEU A 25 3.60 5.98 -19.25
C LEU A 25 3.49 7.27 -20.06
N GLN A 26 4.41 7.51 -20.99
CA GLN A 26 4.31 8.69 -21.86
C GLN A 26 3.02 8.67 -22.68
N ALA A 27 2.64 7.53 -23.28
CA ALA A 27 1.39 7.39 -24.01
C ALA A 27 0.16 7.62 -23.11
N LEU A 28 0.18 7.07 -21.89
CA LEU A 28 -0.86 7.30 -20.89
C LEU A 28 -1.02 8.79 -20.56
N LEU A 29 0.10 9.48 -20.34
CA LEU A 29 0.12 10.90 -20.00
C LEU A 29 -0.32 11.76 -21.18
N GLN A 30 0.10 11.45 -22.40
CA GLN A 30 -0.37 12.16 -23.59
C GLN A 30 -1.90 12.09 -23.72
N LYS A 31 -2.50 10.95 -23.36
CA LYS A 31 -3.95 10.75 -23.41
C LYS A 31 -4.71 11.41 -22.25
N LYS A 32 -4.21 11.28 -21.01
CA LYS A 32 -4.98 11.65 -19.80
C LYS A 32 -4.50 12.94 -19.10
N ALA A 33 -3.24 13.34 -19.29
CA ALA A 33 -2.64 14.49 -18.61
C ALA A 33 -1.45 15.09 -19.40
N PRO A 34 -1.66 15.56 -20.64
CA PRO A 34 -0.57 16.04 -21.52
C PRO A 34 0.19 17.24 -20.92
N GLN A 35 -0.48 18.04 -20.09
CA GLN A 35 0.14 19.19 -19.41
C GLN A 35 1.35 18.82 -18.53
N ILE A 36 1.43 17.58 -18.03
CA ILE A 36 2.57 17.12 -17.24
C ILE A 36 3.81 17.00 -18.12
N LEU A 37 3.65 16.48 -19.35
CA LEU A 37 4.74 16.34 -20.30
C LEU A 37 5.22 17.72 -20.76
N THR A 38 4.31 18.61 -21.12
CA THR A 38 4.64 19.99 -21.52
C THR A 38 5.37 20.77 -20.43
N GLU A 39 4.92 20.68 -19.17
CA GLU A 39 5.60 21.33 -18.04
C GLU A 39 7.02 20.79 -17.85
N TYR A 40 7.18 19.47 -17.97
CA TYR A 40 8.48 18.83 -17.82
C TYR A 40 9.44 19.19 -18.95
N GLU A 41 8.98 19.19 -20.21
CA GLU A 41 9.78 19.62 -21.36
C GLU A 41 10.24 21.07 -21.24
N THR A 42 9.40 21.94 -20.65
CA THR A 42 9.70 23.37 -20.53
C THR A 42 10.66 23.67 -19.37
N THR A 43 10.50 22.99 -18.22
CA THR A 43 11.18 23.36 -16.97
C THR A 43 12.18 22.32 -16.47
N GLY A 44 12.14 21.09 -17.00
CA GLY A 44 12.94 19.95 -16.53
C GLY A 44 12.52 19.38 -15.18
N ILE A 45 11.51 19.96 -14.51
CA ILE A 45 11.08 19.59 -13.16
C ILE A 45 9.55 19.62 -13.11
N LEU A 46 8.93 18.83 -12.22
CA LEU A 46 7.48 18.89 -12.00
C LEU A 46 7.12 19.63 -10.71
N SER A 47 6.17 20.56 -10.82
CA SER A 47 5.55 21.22 -9.68
C SER A 47 4.84 20.22 -8.74
N GLY A 48 4.57 20.65 -7.52
CA GLY A 48 3.86 19.82 -6.54
C GLY A 48 2.46 19.40 -7.00
N LEU A 49 1.78 20.24 -7.79
CA LEU A 49 0.46 19.91 -8.34
C LEU A 49 0.56 18.86 -9.44
N SER A 50 1.53 18.99 -10.35
CA SER A 50 1.74 18.06 -11.45
C SER A 50 2.25 16.72 -10.98
N ARG A 51 3.10 16.66 -9.95
CA ARG A 51 3.47 15.41 -9.28
C ARG A 51 2.26 14.68 -8.67
N LYS A 52 1.33 15.42 -8.06
CA LYS A 52 0.08 14.84 -7.53
C LYS A 52 -0.81 14.32 -8.66
N LEU A 53 -0.92 15.07 -9.75
CA LEU A 53 -1.71 14.68 -10.92
C LEU A 53 -1.12 13.43 -11.59
N LEU A 54 0.20 13.39 -11.80
CA LEU A 54 0.95 12.24 -12.34
C LEU A 54 0.58 10.96 -11.60
N VAL A 55 0.72 10.98 -10.28
CA VAL A 55 0.44 9.81 -9.44
C VAL A 55 -1.04 9.44 -9.48
N LYS A 56 -1.95 10.43 -9.49
CA LYS A 56 -3.39 10.17 -9.61
C LYS A 56 -3.73 9.49 -10.94
N THR A 57 -3.13 9.95 -12.05
CA THR A 57 -3.30 9.36 -13.38
C THR A 57 -2.78 7.92 -13.43
N CYS A 58 -1.58 7.68 -12.89
CA CYS A 58 -1.00 6.34 -12.82
C CYS A 58 -1.84 5.38 -11.97
N ILE A 59 -2.37 5.84 -10.84
CA ILE A 59 -3.25 5.02 -9.99
C ILE A 59 -4.57 4.73 -10.67
N GLY A 60 -5.14 5.71 -11.39
CA GLY A 60 -6.36 5.50 -12.16
C GLY A 60 -6.18 4.39 -13.19
N ASP A 61 -5.10 4.43 -13.95
CA ASP A 61 -4.75 3.39 -14.94
C ASP A 61 -4.44 2.03 -14.28
N LEU A 62 -3.68 2.02 -13.19
CA LEU A 62 -3.37 0.80 -12.45
C LEU A 62 -4.63 0.13 -11.90
N VAL A 63 -5.59 0.91 -11.41
CA VAL A 63 -6.87 0.39 -10.91
C VAL A 63 -7.78 -0.09 -12.04
N GLU A 64 -7.74 0.60 -13.19
CA GLU A 64 -8.47 0.19 -14.40
C GLU A 64 -7.99 -1.19 -14.90
N LYS A 65 -6.69 -1.46 -14.82
CA LYS A 65 -6.07 -2.73 -15.29
C LYS A 65 -6.10 -3.86 -14.25
N CYS A 66 -5.79 -3.55 -13.00
CA CYS A 66 -5.50 -4.54 -11.96
C CYS A 66 -6.52 -4.53 -10.81
N GLY A 67 -7.51 -3.64 -10.86
CA GLY A 67 -8.47 -3.40 -9.79
C GLY A 67 -7.88 -2.68 -8.57
N PHE A 68 -8.61 -2.68 -7.45
CA PHE A 68 -8.22 -1.91 -6.25
C PHE A 68 -7.07 -2.49 -5.41
N TYR A 69 -6.55 -3.65 -5.80
CA TYR A 69 -5.57 -4.41 -5.05
C TYR A 69 -4.47 -4.96 -5.97
N PRO A 70 -3.69 -4.06 -6.60
CA PRO A 70 -2.59 -4.46 -7.46
C PRO A 70 -1.50 -5.19 -6.65
N LEU A 71 -0.80 -6.09 -7.31
CA LEU A 71 0.37 -6.83 -6.83
C LEU A 71 1.57 -5.89 -6.62
N SER A 72 2.58 -6.36 -5.88
CA SER A 72 3.82 -5.60 -5.67
C SER A 72 4.56 -5.32 -6.99
N SER A 73 4.63 -6.32 -7.88
CA SER A 73 5.26 -6.19 -9.20
C SER A 73 4.61 -5.13 -10.08
N GLU A 74 3.29 -5.05 -10.09
CA GLU A 74 2.53 -4.06 -10.87
C GLU A 74 2.79 -2.63 -10.36
N LYS A 75 2.84 -2.45 -9.02
CA LYS A 75 3.20 -1.16 -8.41
C LYS A 75 4.63 -0.78 -8.73
N LEU A 76 5.57 -1.72 -8.65
CA LEU A 76 6.97 -1.50 -8.99
C LEU A 76 7.13 -1.10 -10.46
N ALA A 77 6.43 -1.75 -11.39
CA ALA A 77 6.48 -1.40 -12.80
C ALA A 77 6.06 0.06 -13.05
N VAL A 78 4.96 0.50 -12.42
CA VAL A 78 4.51 1.90 -12.49
C VAL A 78 5.55 2.86 -11.94
N VAL A 79 6.12 2.55 -10.78
CA VAL A 79 7.07 3.43 -10.10
C VAL A 79 8.40 3.52 -10.85
N LYS A 80 8.92 2.40 -11.37
CA LYS A 80 10.10 2.37 -12.23
C LYS A 80 9.86 3.20 -13.50
N SER A 81 8.70 3.05 -14.13
CA SER A 81 8.31 3.84 -15.30
C SER A 81 8.29 5.36 -15.02
N ILE A 82 7.77 5.77 -13.86
CA ILE A 82 7.79 7.18 -13.42
C ILE A 82 9.23 7.70 -13.33
N ILE A 83 10.13 6.98 -12.67
CA ILE A 83 11.53 7.42 -12.51
C ILE A 83 12.28 7.42 -13.85
N THR A 84 12.05 6.42 -14.70
CA THR A 84 12.64 6.39 -16.05
C THR A 84 12.18 7.58 -16.90
N THR A 85 10.90 7.97 -16.78
CA THR A 85 10.33 9.08 -17.56
C THR A 85 10.71 10.44 -16.99
N PHE A 86 10.79 10.56 -15.66
CA PHE A 86 11.09 11.79 -14.94
C PHE A 86 12.24 11.58 -13.95
N PRO A 87 13.51 11.52 -14.42
CA PRO A 87 14.65 11.27 -13.56
C PRO A 87 14.81 12.27 -12.40
N SER A 88 14.35 13.51 -12.56
CA SER A 88 14.38 14.52 -11.49
C SER A 88 13.44 14.22 -10.31
N LEU A 89 12.57 13.21 -10.43
CA LEU A 89 11.76 12.70 -9.32
C LEU A 89 12.47 11.61 -8.52
N SER A 90 13.62 11.10 -8.99
CA SER A 90 14.38 10.10 -8.26
C SER A 90 15.01 10.73 -7.01
N VAL A 91 14.83 10.07 -5.87
CA VAL A 91 15.47 10.46 -4.60
C VAL A 91 16.37 9.32 -4.18
N ARG A 92 17.63 9.39 -4.59
CA ARG A 92 18.67 8.43 -4.17
C ARG A 92 19.34 8.94 -2.91
N VAL A 93 19.56 8.02 -1.97
CA VAL A 93 20.44 8.25 -0.82
C VAL A 93 21.77 7.57 -1.16
N ASP A 94 22.89 8.24 -0.91
CA ASP A 94 24.21 7.70 -1.30
C ASP A 94 24.41 6.28 -0.76
N GLY A 95 24.59 5.33 -1.67
CA GLY A 95 24.78 3.91 -1.34
C GLY A 95 23.52 3.14 -0.89
N GLN A 96 22.31 3.70 -1.03
CA GLN A 96 21.06 3.05 -0.63
C GLN A 96 19.92 3.28 -1.64
N GLY A 97 19.27 2.19 -2.03
CA GLY A 97 18.05 2.20 -2.84
C GLY A 97 18.24 2.50 -4.33
N GLU A 98 17.19 2.24 -5.11
CA GLU A 98 17.09 2.52 -6.54
C GLU A 98 16.52 3.93 -6.81
N GLY A 99 16.05 4.64 -5.78
CA GLY A 99 15.61 6.04 -5.82
C GLY A 99 14.13 6.24 -6.08
N PHE A 100 13.33 5.19 -5.91
CA PHE A 100 11.88 5.18 -6.17
C PHE A 100 11.04 4.79 -4.95
N GLU A 101 11.69 4.40 -3.86
CA GLU A 101 11.12 3.85 -2.64
C GLU A 101 10.10 4.81 -2.00
N HIS A 102 10.31 6.11 -2.18
CA HIS A 102 9.38 7.15 -1.73
C HIS A 102 8.01 7.07 -2.42
N TYR A 103 7.92 6.52 -3.63
CA TYR A 103 6.65 6.18 -4.27
C TYR A 103 6.14 4.81 -3.82
N TYR A 104 6.99 3.80 -3.83
CA TYR A 104 6.66 2.46 -3.34
C TYR A 104 7.90 1.71 -2.88
N ASP A 105 7.93 1.34 -1.60
CA ASP A 105 8.90 0.40 -1.07
C ASP A 105 8.28 -1.00 -0.97
N PRO A 106 8.80 -2.00 -1.72
CA PRO A 106 8.28 -3.36 -1.67
C PRO A 106 8.52 -4.06 -0.33
N VAL A 107 9.52 -3.65 0.46
CA VAL A 107 9.84 -4.28 1.76
C VAL A 107 8.87 -3.82 2.84
N SER A 108 8.70 -2.51 3.02
CA SER A 108 7.80 -1.97 4.04
C SER A 108 6.35 -1.82 3.57
N HIS A 109 6.07 -2.02 2.29
CA HIS A 109 4.77 -1.74 1.67
C HIS A 109 4.27 -0.31 2.00
N CYS A 110 5.18 0.66 1.93
CA CYS A 110 4.90 2.06 2.14
C CYS A 110 5.18 2.90 0.89
N GLY A 111 5.06 4.22 1.01
CA GLY A 111 5.25 5.15 -0.10
C GLY A 111 3.96 5.83 -0.57
N PHE A 112 4.14 6.82 -1.43
CA PHE A 112 3.06 7.69 -1.88
C PHE A 112 2.01 6.95 -2.72
N LEU A 113 2.44 6.05 -3.62
CA LEU A 113 1.53 5.25 -4.46
C LEU A 113 0.65 4.33 -3.60
N GLU A 114 1.27 3.58 -2.68
CA GLU A 114 0.55 2.67 -1.79
C GLU A 114 -0.39 3.42 -0.84
N THR A 115 0.01 4.60 -0.35
CA THR A 115 -0.84 5.43 0.50
C THR A 115 -2.10 5.91 -0.22
N LYS A 116 -1.98 6.27 -1.50
CA LYS A 116 -3.14 6.65 -2.32
C LYS A 116 -4.05 5.46 -2.61
N LEU A 117 -3.50 4.27 -2.91
CA LEU A 117 -4.28 3.04 -3.05
C LEU A 117 -5.03 2.68 -1.76
N ARG A 118 -4.37 2.78 -0.59
CA ARG A 118 -5.02 2.60 0.72
C ARG A 118 -6.19 3.56 0.91
N ASN A 119 -6.01 4.83 0.58
CA ASN A 119 -7.08 5.83 0.70
C ASN A 119 -8.25 5.55 -0.24
N LEU A 120 -7.97 5.11 -1.47
CA LEU A 120 -9.01 4.67 -2.40
C LEU A 120 -9.82 3.51 -1.80
N ARG A 121 -9.12 2.49 -1.26
CA ARG A 121 -9.75 1.32 -0.61
C ARG A 121 -10.60 1.67 0.60
N ARG A 122 -10.22 2.71 1.35
CA ARG A 122 -11.00 3.22 2.50
C ARG A 122 -12.38 3.72 2.08
N ASN A 123 -12.50 4.29 0.89
CA ASN A 123 -13.73 4.88 0.36
C ASN A 123 -14.52 3.92 -0.56
N LEU A 124 -14.10 2.66 -0.70
CA LEU A 124 -14.83 1.69 -1.51
C LEU A 124 -16.16 1.27 -0.91
N GLU A 125 -17.12 1.00 -1.79
CA GLU A 125 -18.36 0.31 -1.47
C GLU A 125 -18.11 -1.12 -0.96
N GLN A 126 -19.04 -1.65 -0.15
CA GLN A 126 -18.88 -2.97 0.47
C GLN A 126 -18.66 -4.10 -0.57
N GLY A 127 -19.32 -4.02 -1.72
CA GLY A 127 -19.16 -5.00 -2.80
C GLY A 127 -17.82 -4.92 -3.54
N GLN A 128 -17.10 -3.81 -3.44
CA GLN A 128 -15.81 -3.58 -4.11
C GLN A 128 -14.61 -3.90 -3.23
N ARG A 129 -14.82 -4.12 -1.92
CA ARG A 129 -13.75 -4.45 -0.98
C ARG A 129 -13.49 -5.96 -0.99
N ARG A 130 -12.20 -6.36 -1.03
CA ARG A 130 -11.80 -7.75 -0.80
C ARG A 130 -12.23 -8.27 0.57
N TYR A 131 -12.25 -7.39 1.57
CA TYR A 131 -12.64 -7.73 2.94
C TYR A 131 -13.88 -6.95 3.36
N ARG A 132 -14.88 -7.66 3.90
CA ARG A 132 -16.02 -7.00 4.54
C ARG A 132 -15.55 -6.25 5.78
N LYS A 133 -15.93 -4.97 5.89
CA LYS A 133 -15.85 -4.28 7.18
C LYS A 133 -16.79 -5.01 8.13
N ARG A 134 -16.26 -5.53 9.24
CA ARG A 134 -17.08 -6.04 10.34
C ARG A 134 -17.92 -4.86 10.83
N LYS A 135 -19.24 -4.95 10.66
CA LYS A 135 -20.16 -3.97 11.27
C LYS A 135 -20.01 -4.17 12.78
N VAL A 136 -19.40 -3.22 13.47
CA VAL A 136 -19.55 -3.14 14.92
C VAL A 136 -20.90 -2.49 15.14
N THR A 137 -21.95 -3.30 15.18
CA THR A 137 -23.28 -2.86 15.60
C THR A 137 -23.22 -2.67 17.10
N ASN A 138 -23.20 -1.42 17.56
CA ASN A 138 -23.45 -1.06 18.97
C ASN A 138 -24.97 -0.95 19.21
N ASP A 139 -25.75 -1.85 18.61
CA ASP A 139 -27.20 -1.84 18.68
C ASP A 139 -27.66 -3.00 19.55
N ILE A 140 -27.82 -2.69 20.84
CA ILE A 140 -28.80 -3.37 21.69
C ILE A 140 -30.15 -3.00 21.07
N THR A 141 -30.69 -3.83 20.16
CA THR A 141 -32.11 -4.05 19.83
C THR A 141 -32.33 -4.34 18.33
N GLY A 142 -32.48 -5.64 18.00
CA GLY A 142 -33.32 -6.18 16.91
C GLY A 142 -32.66 -6.52 15.55
N PRO A 143 -33.30 -7.33 14.66
CA PRO A 143 -34.29 -8.40 14.87
C PRO A 143 -33.71 -9.82 14.56
N LYS A 144 -34.38 -10.86 15.08
CA LYS A 144 -34.05 -12.29 14.85
C LYS A 144 -33.92 -12.61 13.35
N LYS A 145 -32.80 -13.25 12.98
CA LYS A 145 -32.69 -14.04 11.74
C LYS A 145 -32.98 -15.51 12.03
N PRO A 146 -33.51 -16.26 11.04
CA PRO A 146 -34.12 -17.56 11.25
C PRO A 146 -33.10 -18.67 11.51
N ASP A 147 -33.61 -19.62 12.28
CA ASP A 147 -33.12 -20.91 12.72
C ASP A 147 -31.91 -21.51 11.97
N THR A 148 -30.84 -21.68 12.73
CA THR A 148 -29.99 -22.86 12.64
C THR A 148 -29.64 -23.20 14.08
N THR A 149 -30.46 -24.05 14.68
CA THR A 149 -30.08 -24.93 15.79
C THR A 149 -28.67 -25.45 15.51
N GLU A 150 -27.69 -25.17 16.38
CA GLU A 150 -27.02 -26.12 17.29
C GLU A 150 -26.12 -25.30 18.27
N ASP A 151 -26.47 -25.36 19.55
CA ASP A 151 -25.59 -25.44 20.73
C ASP A 151 -24.88 -24.20 21.33
N GLY A 152 -25.56 -23.59 22.31
CA GLY A 152 -25.04 -23.29 23.67
C GLY A 152 -23.95 -22.24 23.90
N HIS A 153 -23.15 -21.87 22.90
CA HIS A 153 -21.89 -21.14 23.14
C HIS A 153 -22.02 -19.61 23.16
N ALA A 154 -22.99 -19.05 22.43
CA ALA A 154 -23.17 -17.60 22.32
C ALA A 154 -23.74 -16.93 23.59
N SER A 155 -24.49 -17.68 24.42
CA SER A 155 -25.00 -17.19 25.70
C SER A 155 -23.88 -17.11 26.76
N SER A 156 -23.04 -18.16 26.81
CA SER A 156 -21.93 -18.28 27.78
C SER A 156 -20.88 -17.18 27.62
N THR A 157 -20.53 -16.83 26.38
CA THR A 157 -19.53 -15.79 26.09
C THR A 157 -19.96 -14.39 26.53
N ASN A 158 -21.26 -14.05 26.36
CA ASN A 158 -21.81 -12.77 26.80
C ASN A 158 -21.97 -12.70 28.32
N GLU A 159 -22.33 -13.81 28.96
CA GLU A 159 -22.40 -13.93 30.42
C GLU A 159 -21.01 -13.79 31.05
N TRP A 160 -20.00 -14.48 30.52
CA TRP A 160 -18.62 -14.42 31.00
C TRP A 160 -18.02 -13.01 30.90
N ALA A 161 -18.26 -12.31 29.78
CA ALA A 161 -17.87 -10.91 29.63
C ALA A 161 -18.54 -9.98 30.65
N THR A 162 -19.78 -10.30 31.02
CA THR A 162 -20.56 -9.54 32.02
C THR A 162 -20.07 -9.80 33.44
N LEU A 163 -19.65 -11.04 33.73
CA LEU A 163 -19.03 -11.41 35.00
C LEU A 163 -17.69 -10.70 35.17
N ILE A 164 -16.80 -10.73 34.17
CA ILE A 164 -15.48 -10.07 34.23
C ILE A 164 -15.59 -8.57 34.51
N LYS A 165 -16.57 -7.88 33.90
CA LYS A 165 -16.81 -6.45 34.15
C LYS A 165 -17.20 -6.14 35.60
N ARG A 166 -17.76 -7.12 36.32
CA ARG A 166 -18.17 -7.01 37.72
C ARG A 166 -17.09 -7.47 38.70
N LEU A 167 -16.06 -8.17 38.23
CA LEU A 167 -14.93 -8.53 39.09
C LEU A 167 -14.13 -7.27 39.43
N ARG A 168 -14.06 -6.96 40.73
CA ARG A 168 -13.06 -6.01 41.23
C ARG A 168 -11.70 -6.71 41.30
N PRO A 169 -10.60 -6.00 40.97
CA PRO A 169 -9.26 -6.52 41.23
C PRO A 169 -9.09 -6.90 42.71
N SER A 170 -8.31 -7.94 42.98
CA SER A 170 -7.94 -8.32 44.34
C SER A 170 -7.21 -7.18 45.04
N ALA A 171 -7.34 -7.09 46.37
CA ALA A 171 -6.77 -6.00 47.16
C ALA A 171 -5.24 -5.88 46.99
N GLU A 172 -4.56 -7.01 46.81
CA GLU A 172 -3.11 -7.11 46.58
C GLU A 172 -2.68 -6.47 45.25
N ASN A 173 -3.54 -6.52 44.22
CA ASN A 173 -3.23 -5.99 42.89
C ASN A 173 -3.60 -4.51 42.71
N LEU A 174 -4.40 -3.95 43.61
CA LEU A 174 -4.90 -2.57 43.48
C LEU A 174 -3.79 -1.51 43.52
N SER A 175 -2.77 -1.70 44.34
CA SER A 175 -1.65 -0.75 44.45
C SER A 175 -0.82 -0.70 43.16
N ALA A 176 -0.46 -1.86 42.62
CA ALA A 176 0.29 -2.00 41.37
C ALA A 176 -0.48 -1.42 40.18
N ILE A 177 -1.79 -1.70 40.08
CA ILE A 177 -2.65 -1.16 39.01
C ILE A 177 -2.70 0.37 39.08
N LYS A 178 -2.93 0.95 40.27
CA LYS A 178 -2.96 2.43 40.44
C LYS A 178 -1.63 3.08 40.08
N SER A 179 -0.51 2.49 40.52
CA SER A 179 0.83 3.00 40.18
C SER A 179 1.08 2.98 38.68
N GLY A 180 0.74 1.89 37.99
CA GLY A 180 0.87 1.79 36.53
C GLY A 180 -0.04 2.77 35.78
N MET A 181 -1.26 2.99 36.27
CA MET A 181 -2.17 3.98 35.71
C MET A 181 -1.63 5.40 35.83
N GLU A 182 -1.06 5.78 36.97
CA GLU A 182 -0.49 7.11 37.18
C GLU A 182 0.70 7.37 36.25
N ILE A 183 1.62 6.40 36.14
CA ILE A 183 2.77 6.48 35.23
C ILE A 183 2.30 6.67 33.78
N THR A 184 1.36 5.83 33.33
CA THR A 184 0.85 5.95 31.96
C THR A 184 0.02 7.21 31.72
N TYR A 185 -0.63 7.75 32.75
CA TYR A 185 -1.39 8.99 32.67
C TYR A 185 -0.47 10.19 32.44
N THR A 186 0.64 10.28 33.19
CA THR A 186 1.62 11.35 33.05
C THR A 186 2.33 11.32 31.70
N CYS A 187 2.77 10.14 31.22
CA CYS A 187 3.45 9.99 29.93
C CYS A 187 2.59 10.33 28.70
N ARG A 188 1.25 10.32 28.81
CA ARG A 188 0.36 10.68 27.69
C ARG A 188 0.11 12.19 27.59
N ARG A 189 0.47 12.96 28.62
CA ARG A 189 0.14 14.38 28.72
C ARG A 189 1.38 15.28 28.64
N SER A 190 2.57 14.71 28.78
CA SER A 190 3.87 15.30 28.39
C SER A 190 4.08 15.21 26.88
#